data_AF-A0AAF0F5I9-F1
#
_entry.id   AF-A0AAF0F5I9-F1
#
_cell.length_a   1.000
_cell.length_b   1.000
_cell.length_c   1.000
_cell.angle_alpha   90.00
_cell.angle_beta   90.00
_cell.angle_gamma   90.00
#
_symmetry.space_group_name_H-M   'P 1'
#
loop_
_entity.id
_entity.type
_entity.pdbx_description
1 polymer ?
#
loop_
_entity_poly.entity_id
_entity_poly.type
_entity_poly.pdbx_seq_one_letter_code
_entity_poly.pdbx_strand_id
1 'polypeptide(L)'
;MPATKGRSGNALGLTGKKARSSTAVHSKGKPALKVEHDAKPALAAKRTEPTEPTRSYPKALLAEAEGRPHLDIESPKYDALWADAQERMGRKPIHAKGVNRIEHILRIFDLNATYGPCTGMTRLERWQRAHDIGEEPPVELREILQTREGILDLRLSILDQVMEQDD
;
A
#
# COMPACT_ATOMS: atom_id res chain seq x y z
N MET A 1 68.48 2.54 31.09
CA MET A 1 67.90 3.39 32.16
C MET A 1 67.64 4.75 31.58
N PRO A 2 66.53 5.47 31.89
CA PRO A 2 65.32 5.11 32.68
C PRO A 2 64.29 4.30 31.83
N ALA A 3 63.26 3.58 32.31
CA ALA A 3 62.20 3.78 33.33
C ALA A 3 61.12 4.82 32.91
N THR A 4 59.79 4.68 33.08
CA THR A 4 58.89 3.61 33.62
C THR A 4 57.40 3.89 33.29
N LYS A 5 56.60 2.85 32.97
CA LYS A 5 55.22 2.49 33.42
C LYS A 5 54.13 3.58 33.73
N GLY A 6 52.92 3.40 33.17
CA GLY A 6 51.61 3.93 33.65
C GLY A 6 50.57 4.04 32.50
N ARG A 7 49.49 3.23 32.39
CA ARG A 7 48.28 2.98 33.21
C ARG A 7 47.19 4.07 33.11
N SER A 8 46.11 3.73 32.39
CA SER A 8 44.67 4.08 32.55
C SER A 8 44.28 5.36 33.31
N GLY A 9 43.49 6.22 32.64
CA GLY A 9 42.65 7.24 33.28
C GLY A 9 41.44 7.57 32.40
N ASN A 10 40.26 7.07 32.76
CA ASN A 10 39.00 7.43 32.11
C ASN A 10 38.52 8.80 32.65
N ALA A 11 38.15 9.73 31.78
CA ALA A 11 37.81 11.10 32.21
C ALA A 11 36.42 11.17 32.87
N LEU A 12 36.38 11.67 34.11
CA LEU A 12 35.18 11.94 34.92
C LEU A 12 34.82 13.44 34.88
N GLY A 13 33.53 13.75 34.88
CA GLY A 13 32.99 15.12 35.01
C GLY A 13 31.52 15.19 34.57
N LEU A 14 30.51 14.92 35.41
CA LEU A 14 29.90 15.84 36.40
C LEU A 14 29.22 17.05 35.71
N THR A 15 27.97 17.47 35.97
CA THR A 15 26.87 17.07 36.90
C THR A 15 25.57 17.79 36.49
N GLY A 16 24.37 17.24 36.75
CA GLY A 16 23.11 17.98 36.54
C GLY A 16 21.85 17.37 37.21
N LYS A 17 21.26 18.09 38.18
CA LYS A 17 20.10 17.70 39.01
C LYS A 17 19.24 18.97 39.26
N LYS A 18 17.98 18.95 39.74
CA LYS A 18 17.17 17.91 40.41
C LYS A 18 15.66 18.09 40.09
N ALA A 19 15.06 17.07 39.46
CA ALA A 19 13.72 16.48 39.68
C ALA A 19 12.60 17.22 40.47
N ARG A 20 11.34 16.97 40.01
CA ARG A 20 10.02 17.14 40.67
C ARG A 20 9.52 18.61 40.76
N SER A 21 8.22 18.91 40.85
CA SER A 21 7.10 18.15 41.46
C SER A 21 5.70 18.39 40.87
N SER A 22 4.84 17.40 41.09
CA SER A 22 3.39 17.40 40.88
C SER A 22 2.61 18.18 41.94
N THR A 23 1.47 18.77 41.56
CA THR A 23 0.31 18.99 42.45
C THR A 23 -0.99 18.73 41.69
N ALA A 24 -1.92 18.04 42.34
CA ALA A 24 -3.31 17.86 41.92
C ALA A 24 -4.23 18.46 42.99
N VAL A 25 -5.47 18.85 42.66
CA VAL A 25 -6.66 18.61 43.51
C VAL A 25 -7.98 18.98 42.80
N HIS A 26 -8.93 18.02 42.81
CA HIS A 26 -10.39 18.13 43.05
C HIS A 26 -11.25 19.15 42.24
N SER A 27 -12.43 18.75 41.72
CA SER A 27 -13.60 18.48 42.58
C SER A 27 -14.71 17.59 41.99
N LYS A 28 -15.50 17.00 42.90
CA LYS A 28 -16.55 15.97 42.76
C LYS A 28 -17.74 16.34 41.84
N GLY A 29 -18.37 15.30 41.26
CA GLY A 29 -19.75 15.30 40.76
C GLY A 29 -20.30 13.89 40.44
N LYS A 30 -21.35 13.45 41.14
CA LYS A 30 -22.21 12.26 40.92
C LYS A 30 -23.62 12.67 41.42
N PRO A 31 -24.76 12.19 40.87
CA PRO A 31 -25.08 10.77 40.72
C PRO A 31 -25.85 10.39 39.42
N ALA A 32 -26.41 9.17 39.40
CA ALA A 32 -27.02 8.52 38.24
C ALA A 32 -28.56 8.65 38.17
N LEU A 33 -29.13 8.39 37.00
CA LEU A 33 -30.55 8.05 36.76
C LEU A 33 -30.65 7.04 35.59
N LYS A 34 -31.63 6.13 35.67
CA LYS A 34 -32.02 5.15 34.62
C LYS A 34 -33.32 5.62 33.91
N VAL A 35 -33.84 4.78 33.00
CA VAL A 35 -35.12 4.81 32.22
C VAL A 35 -34.81 4.99 30.73
N GLU A 36 -34.64 3.92 29.93
CA GLU A 36 -35.62 2.94 29.39
C GLU A 36 -36.26 3.40 28.05
N HIS A 37 -36.12 2.54 27.03
CA HIS A 37 -36.82 2.37 25.75
C HIS A 37 -37.73 3.47 25.14
N ASP A 38 -37.47 3.84 23.88
CA ASP A 38 -38.49 3.77 22.80
C ASP A 38 -37.85 3.61 21.40
N ALA A 39 -38.62 3.32 20.35
CA ALA A 39 -38.13 2.52 19.20
C ALA A 39 -38.34 3.08 17.76
N LYS A 40 -37.46 2.59 16.85
CA LYS A 40 -37.58 2.58 15.36
C LYS A 40 -37.38 3.95 14.62
N PRO A 41 -37.28 3.98 13.27
CA PRO A 41 -36.07 3.55 12.56
C PRO A 41 -35.61 4.56 11.47
N ALA A 42 -34.36 5.04 11.53
CA ALA A 42 -33.83 5.98 10.54
C ALA A 42 -33.07 5.27 9.40
N LEU A 43 -33.82 5.00 8.32
CA LEU A 43 -33.39 4.88 6.92
C LEU A 43 -32.07 4.14 6.61
N ALA A 44 -32.20 2.95 6.01
CA ALA A 44 -31.08 2.26 5.39
C ALA A 44 -30.47 3.12 4.26
N ALA A 45 -29.32 3.72 4.53
CA ALA A 45 -28.51 4.36 3.50
C ALA A 45 -28.03 3.28 2.52
N LYS A 46 -28.74 3.14 1.40
CA LYS A 46 -28.22 2.41 0.23
C LYS A 46 -26.87 3.03 -0.10
N ARG A 47 -25.79 2.27 0.13
CA ARG A 47 -24.45 2.58 -0.33
C ARG A 47 -24.53 2.77 -1.84
N THR A 48 -24.41 4.01 -2.29
CA THR A 48 -24.38 4.33 -3.71
C THR A 48 -23.01 3.94 -4.22
N GLU A 49 -22.94 2.80 -4.92
CA GLU A 49 -21.77 2.44 -5.73
C GLU A 49 -21.45 3.62 -6.67
N PRO A 50 -20.20 4.13 -6.70
CA PRO A 50 -19.82 5.18 -7.63
C PRO A 50 -20.02 4.70 -9.07
N THR A 51 -20.75 5.47 -9.87
CA THR A 51 -20.92 5.19 -11.30
C THR A 51 -19.64 5.52 -12.06
N GLU A 52 -18.69 4.58 -12.05
CA GLU A 52 -17.57 4.53 -12.99
C GLU A 52 -18.09 4.60 -14.44
N PRO A 53 -17.35 5.22 -15.39
CA PRO A 53 -17.69 5.13 -16.81
C PRO A 53 -17.68 3.66 -17.23
N THR A 54 -18.72 3.21 -17.94
CA THR A 54 -18.91 1.79 -18.26
C THR A 54 -17.88 1.30 -19.28
N ARG A 55 -16.70 0.90 -18.77
CA ARG A 55 -15.65 0.27 -19.56
C ARG A 55 -16.16 -1.08 -20.03
N SER A 56 -16.15 -1.28 -21.35
CA SER A 56 -16.60 -2.52 -21.98
C SER A 56 -15.46 -3.53 -21.98
N TYR A 57 -15.73 -4.77 -21.59
CA TYR A 57 -14.74 -5.85 -21.54
C TYR A 57 -15.22 -7.06 -22.35
N PRO A 58 -14.31 -7.80 -23.01
CA PRO A 58 -14.65 -9.05 -23.68
C PRO A 58 -15.17 -10.08 -22.67
N LYS A 59 -16.13 -10.90 -23.11
CA LYS A 59 -16.82 -11.90 -22.26
C LYS A 59 -15.87 -12.86 -21.53
N ALA A 60 -14.73 -13.19 -22.13
CA ALA A 60 -13.71 -14.04 -21.52
C ALA A 60 -13.10 -13.41 -20.25
N LEU A 61 -12.75 -12.12 -20.28
CA LEU A 61 -12.23 -11.41 -19.11
C LEU A 61 -13.31 -11.24 -18.03
N LEU A 62 -14.56 -11.00 -18.41
CA LEU A 62 -15.68 -10.93 -17.46
C LEU A 62 -15.90 -12.25 -16.72
N ALA A 63 -15.78 -13.39 -17.42
CA ALA A 63 -15.88 -14.73 -16.83
C ALA A 63 -14.66 -15.06 -15.95
N GLU A 64 -13.44 -14.70 -16.37
CA GLU A 64 -12.25 -14.88 -15.54
C GLU A 64 -12.28 -14.02 -14.27
N ALA A 65 -12.91 -12.85 -14.34
CA ALA A 65 -13.09 -11.92 -13.23
C ALA A 65 -14.32 -12.21 -12.35
N GLU A 66 -15.11 -13.23 -12.68
CA GLU A 66 -16.29 -13.64 -11.91
C GLU A 66 -15.89 -14.35 -10.61
N GLY A 67 -16.57 -14.04 -9.50
CA GLY A 67 -16.27 -14.61 -8.17
C GLY A 67 -14.95 -14.17 -7.51
N ARG A 68 -14.09 -13.42 -8.21
CA ARG A 68 -12.85 -12.85 -7.65
C ARG A 68 -13.14 -11.71 -6.66
N PRO A 69 -12.31 -11.53 -5.62
CA PRO A 69 -12.45 -10.41 -4.69
C PRO A 69 -12.18 -9.08 -5.40
N HIS A 70 -12.87 -8.03 -4.94
CA HIS A 70 -12.58 -6.66 -5.34
C HIS A 70 -11.29 -6.16 -4.66
N LEU A 71 -10.50 -5.38 -5.40
CA LEU A 71 -9.29 -4.74 -4.93
C LEU A 71 -9.61 -3.61 -3.94
N ASP A 72 -9.31 -3.84 -2.66
CA ASP A 72 -9.25 -2.75 -1.69
C ASP A 72 -8.00 -1.90 -1.94
N ILE A 73 -8.18 -0.80 -2.68
CA ILE A 73 -7.11 0.14 -3.03
C ILE A 73 -6.40 0.64 -1.76
N GLU A 74 -7.13 0.90 -0.67
CA GLU A 74 -6.61 1.54 0.56
C GLU A 74 -6.15 0.52 1.63
N SER A 75 -6.08 -0.77 1.30
CA SER A 75 -5.66 -1.82 2.24
C SER A 75 -4.24 -1.58 2.78
N PRO A 76 -4.00 -1.58 4.11
CA PRO A 76 -2.65 -1.38 4.70
C PRO A 76 -1.60 -2.39 4.23
N LYS A 77 -2.06 -3.53 3.69
CA LYS A 77 -1.24 -4.56 3.05
C LYS A 77 -0.29 -4.02 1.98
N TYR A 78 -0.70 -2.98 1.25
CA TYR A 78 0.06 -2.42 0.13
C TYR A 78 0.94 -1.23 0.54
N ASP A 79 0.97 -0.84 1.81
CA ASP A 79 1.70 0.36 2.28
C ASP A 79 3.21 0.24 2.09
N ALA A 80 3.78 -0.97 2.28
CA ALA A 80 5.20 -1.23 2.05
C ALA A 80 5.57 -1.10 0.56
N LEU A 81 4.74 -1.67 -0.33
CA LEU A 81 4.90 -1.51 -1.77
C LEU A 81 4.73 -0.05 -2.21
N TRP A 82 3.80 0.68 -1.59
CA TRP A 82 3.59 2.10 -1.87
C TRP A 82 4.76 2.98 -1.41
N ALA A 83 5.44 2.61 -0.33
CA ALA A 83 6.66 3.28 0.12
C ALA A 83 7.82 3.09 -0.88
N ASP A 84 8.13 1.84 -1.26
CA ASP A 84 9.16 1.52 -2.26
C ASP A 84 8.85 2.17 -3.63
N ALA A 85 7.58 2.12 -4.07
CA ALA A 85 7.16 2.76 -5.32
C ALA A 85 7.36 4.29 -5.29
N GLN A 86 7.07 4.96 -4.17
CA GLN A 86 7.31 6.40 -4.03
C GLN A 86 8.80 6.75 -4.01
N GLU A 87 9.62 5.96 -3.32
CA GLU A 87 11.08 6.13 -3.30
C GLU A 87 11.67 6.01 -4.71
N ARG A 88 11.30 4.95 -5.44
CA ARG A 88 11.74 4.72 -6.83
C ARG A 88 11.22 5.73 -7.83
N MET A 89 10.01 6.27 -7.65
CA MET A 89 9.51 7.39 -8.47
C MET A 89 10.28 8.69 -8.18
N GLY A 90 10.71 8.92 -6.94
CA GLY A 90 11.50 10.07 -6.47
C GLY A 90 10.78 11.43 -6.50
N ARG A 91 9.89 11.67 -7.47
CA ARG A 91 9.03 12.84 -7.59
C ARG A 91 7.60 12.42 -7.91
N LYS A 92 6.61 13.14 -7.35
CA LYS A 92 5.19 12.90 -7.64
C LYS A 92 4.91 13.10 -9.15
N PRO A 93 4.25 12.17 -9.84
CA PRO A 93 3.99 12.32 -11.28
C PRO A 93 3.10 13.51 -11.59
N ILE A 94 3.54 14.35 -12.54
CA ILE A 94 2.89 15.61 -12.92
C ILE A 94 1.52 15.44 -13.61
N HIS A 95 1.23 14.23 -14.11
CA HIS A 95 -0.02 13.87 -14.76
C HIS A 95 -0.75 12.70 -14.06
N ALA A 96 -0.65 12.60 -12.73
CA ALA A 96 -1.31 11.56 -11.92
C ALA A 96 -2.85 11.70 -11.79
N LYS A 97 -3.54 12.40 -12.69
CA LYS A 97 -5.01 12.54 -12.61
C LYS A 97 -5.66 11.21 -13.00
N GLY A 98 -6.37 10.59 -12.07
CA GLY A 98 -7.04 9.30 -12.28
C GLY A 98 -6.16 8.06 -12.06
N VAL A 99 -4.88 8.23 -11.71
CA VAL A 99 -3.97 7.11 -11.41
C VAL A 99 -3.96 6.85 -9.91
N ASN A 100 -4.33 5.65 -9.49
CA ASN A 100 -4.36 5.27 -8.07
C ASN A 100 -2.99 4.70 -7.59
N ARG A 101 -2.84 4.49 -6.27
CA ARG A 101 -1.56 4.01 -5.70
C ARG A 101 -1.15 2.61 -6.18
N ILE A 102 -2.10 1.73 -6.46
CA ILE A 102 -1.85 0.38 -6.99
C ILE A 102 -1.34 0.44 -8.43
N GLU A 103 -1.89 1.31 -9.28
CA GLU A 103 -1.35 1.55 -10.62
C GLU A 103 0.10 2.05 -10.58
N HIS A 104 0.44 2.93 -9.64
CA HIS A 104 1.82 3.40 -9.46
C HIS A 104 2.76 2.27 -9.00
N ILE A 105 2.33 1.43 -8.06
CA ILE A 105 3.06 0.23 -7.62
C ILE A 105 3.32 -0.71 -8.81
N LEU A 106 2.27 -1.03 -9.58
CA LEU A 106 2.38 -1.88 -10.77
C LEU A 106 3.22 -1.24 -11.87
N ARG A 107 3.23 0.09 -12.01
CA ARG A 107 4.12 0.79 -12.94
C ARG A 107 5.59 0.69 -12.54
N ILE A 108 5.91 0.68 -11.25
CA ILE A 108 7.27 0.51 -10.75
C ILE A 108 7.72 -0.94 -10.89
N PHE A 109 6.85 -1.91 -10.62
CA PHE A 109 7.06 -3.31 -11.01
C PHE A 109 7.30 -3.43 -12.52
N ASP A 110 6.49 -2.73 -13.34
CA ASP A 110 6.59 -2.79 -14.80
C ASP A 110 7.97 -2.33 -15.30
N LEU A 111 8.53 -1.29 -14.66
CA LEU A 111 9.83 -0.71 -15.01
C LEU A 111 11.05 -1.51 -14.49
N ASN A 112 10.87 -2.52 -13.64
CA ASN A 112 11.99 -3.30 -13.12
C ASN A 112 12.47 -4.37 -14.13
N ALA A 113 13.64 -4.15 -14.73
CA ALA A 113 14.22 -5.06 -15.71
C ALA A 113 14.65 -6.43 -15.16
N THR A 114 14.88 -6.60 -13.85
CA THR A 114 15.28 -7.92 -13.28
C THR A 114 14.17 -8.96 -13.44
N TYR A 115 12.91 -8.53 -13.38
CA TYR A 115 11.73 -9.38 -13.55
C TYR A 115 11.41 -9.73 -15.02
N GLY A 116 12.34 -9.49 -15.95
CA GLY A 116 12.18 -9.78 -17.37
C GLY A 116 11.37 -8.73 -18.16
N PRO A 117 11.01 -9.03 -19.42
CA PRO A 117 10.34 -8.08 -20.31
C PRO A 117 8.95 -7.67 -19.79
N CYS A 118 8.58 -6.41 -20.07
CA CYS A 118 7.33 -5.79 -19.61
C CYS A 118 6.18 -5.81 -20.63
N THR A 119 6.46 -6.23 -21.87
CA THR A 119 5.55 -6.23 -23.01
C THR A 119 5.39 -7.65 -23.57
N GLY A 120 4.28 -7.89 -24.27
CA GLY A 120 3.94 -9.19 -24.87
C GLY A 120 3.57 -10.29 -23.86
N MET A 121 3.30 -9.93 -22.60
CA MET A 121 2.78 -10.83 -21.57
C MET A 121 2.01 -10.05 -20.50
N THR A 122 1.10 -10.72 -19.80
CA THR A 122 0.40 -10.13 -18.66
C THR A 122 1.35 -9.89 -17.49
N ARG A 123 0.99 -8.96 -16.61
CA ARG A 123 1.75 -8.71 -15.37
C ARG A 123 1.83 -9.95 -14.47
N LEU A 124 0.82 -10.82 -14.51
CA LEU A 124 0.77 -12.06 -13.73
C LEU A 124 1.74 -13.12 -14.28
N GLU A 125 1.81 -13.29 -15.59
CA GLU A 125 2.81 -14.15 -16.25
C GLU A 125 4.23 -13.66 -15.99
N ARG A 126 4.45 -12.33 -16.01
CA ARG A 126 5.74 -11.74 -15.66
C ARG A 126 6.12 -11.97 -14.20
N TRP A 127 5.17 -11.81 -13.27
CA TRP A 127 5.40 -12.12 -11.86
C TRP A 127 5.80 -13.59 -11.68
N GLN A 128 5.11 -14.52 -12.34
CA GLN A 128 5.42 -15.94 -12.28
C GLN A 128 6.80 -16.23 -12.89
N ARG A 129 7.11 -15.66 -14.06
CA ARG A 129 8.43 -15.79 -14.69
C ARG A 129 9.56 -15.31 -13.76
N ALA A 130 9.40 -14.17 -13.10
CA ALA A 130 10.39 -13.63 -12.17
C ALA A 130 10.64 -14.59 -11.00
N HIS A 131 9.57 -15.09 -10.40
CA HIS A 131 9.65 -16.13 -9.36
C HIS A 131 10.35 -17.41 -9.88
N ASP A 132 10.04 -17.86 -11.10
CA ASP A 132 10.59 -19.09 -11.67
C ASP A 132 12.09 -18.99 -12.04
N ILE A 133 12.61 -17.78 -12.30
CA ILE A 133 14.06 -17.55 -12.48
C ILE A 133 14.81 -17.32 -11.16
N GLY A 134 14.12 -17.38 -10.01
CA GLY A 134 14.71 -17.22 -8.69
C GLY A 134 14.82 -15.78 -8.18
N GLU A 135 14.13 -14.82 -8.81
CA GLU A 135 13.89 -13.50 -8.21
C GLU A 135 12.77 -13.62 -7.16
N GLU A 136 12.72 -12.69 -6.21
CA GLU A 136 11.69 -12.65 -5.15
C GLU A 136 10.72 -11.47 -5.36
N PRO A 137 9.86 -11.48 -6.40
CA PRO A 137 8.87 -10.43 -6.60
C PRO A 137 7.83 -10.46 -5.46
N PRO A 138 7.46 -9.30 -4.87
CA PRO A 138 6.54 -9.26 -3.73
C PRO A 138 5.21 -9.98 -3.99
N VAL A 139 4.74 -10.77 -3.01
CA VAL A 139 3.54 -11.61 -3.15
C VAL A 139 2.26 -10.79 -3.31
N GLU A 140 2.24 -9.61 -2.72
CA GLU A 140 1.12 -8.67 -2.76
C GLU A 140 0.82 -8.21 -4.19
N LEU A 141 1.83 -8.14 -5.07
CA LEU A 141 1.64 -7.88 -6.50
C LEU A 141 0.80 -8.98 -7.17
N ARG A 142 1.08 -10.25 -6.86
CA ARG A 142 0.32 -11.39 -7.37
C ARG A 142 -1.13 -11.34 -6.89
N GLU A 143 -1.34 -10.97 -5.63
CA GLU A 143 -2.67 -10.88 -5.03
C GLU A 143 -3.50 -9.73 -5.61
N ILE A 144 -2.88 -8.56 -5.85
CA ILE A 144 -3.48 -7.47 -6.64
C ILE A 144 -3.93 -8.00 -8.01
N LEU A 145 -3.06 -8.68 -8.74
CA LEU A 145 -3.33 -9.19 -10.08
C LEU A 145 -4.36 -10.34 -10.11
N GLN A 146 -4.63 -10.97 -8.95
CA GLN A 146 -5.67 -11.99 -8.80
C GLN A 146 -7.04 -11.44 -8.37
N THR A 147 -7.16 -10.14 -8.12
CA THR A 147 -8.45 -9.45 -7.89
C THR A 147 -9.24 -9.28 -9.19
N ARG A 148 -10.51 -8.87 -9.08
CA ARG A 148 -11.36 -8.53 -10.23
C ARG A 148 -10.73 -7.43 -11.09
N GLU A 149 -10.24 -6.36 -10.47
CA GLU A 149 -9.60 -5.21 -11.12
C GLU A 149 -8.22 -5.60 -11.67
N GLY A 150 -7.54 -6.54 -11.00
CA GLY A 150 -6.36 -7.25 -11.47
C GLY A 150 -6.53 -7.85 -12.87
N ILE A 151 -7.66 -8.50 -13.12
CA ILE A 151 -7.99 -9.16 -14.39
C ILE A 151 -8.56 -8.19 -15.43
N LEU A 152 -9.35 -7.20 -15.03
CA LEU A 152 -10.07 -6.30 -15.94
C LEU A 152 -9.24 -5.09 -16.39
N ASP A 153 -8.62 -4.38 -15.45
CA ASP A 153 -7.99 -3.07 -15.70
C ASP A 153 -6.46 -3.12 -15.60
N LEU A 154 -5.94 -3.99 -14.74
CA LEU A 154 -4.53 -4.03 -14.36
C LEU A 154 -3.75 -5.22 -14.97
N ARG A 155 -4.37 -5.98 -15.88
CA ARG A 155 -3.82 -7.21 -16.47
C ARG A 155 -2.54 -7.01 -17.29
N LEU A 156 -2.52 -5.97 -18.11
CA LEU A 156 -1.42 -5.65 -19.04
C LEU A 156 -0.64 -4.43 -18.58
N SER A 157 0.64 -4.33 -18.96
CA SER A 157 1.39 -3.09 -18.76
C SER A 157 0.77 -1.94 -19.57
N ILE A 158 0.86 -0.72 -19.04
CA ILE A 158 0.50 0.49 -19.79
C ILE A 158 1.35 0.66 -21.06
N LEU A 159 2.55 0.05 -21.10
CA LEU A 159 3.42 0.04 -22.28
C LEU A 159 2.94 -0.93 -23.37
N ASP A 160 2.13 -1.93 -23.01
CA ASP A 160 1.58 -2.94 -23.92
C ASP A 160 0.29 -2.41 -24.59
N GLN A 161 -0.54 -1.69 -23.83
CA GLN A 161 -1.83 -1.13 -24.27
C GLN A 161 -1.73 -0.07 -25.39
N VAL A 162 -0.55 0.47 -25.68
CA VAL A 162 -0.34 1.51 -26.70
C VAL A 162 -0.06 0.90 -28.09
N MET A 163 0.26 -0.39 -28.16
CA MET A 163 0.69 -1.05 -29.41
C MET A 163 -0.47 -1.51 -30.32
N GLU A 164 -1.74 -1.42 -29.88
CA GLU A 164 -2.94 -1.85 -30.64
C GLU A 164 -3.71 -0.70 -31.32
N GLN A 165 -3.04 0.40 -31.71
CA GLN A 165 -3.70 1.60 -32.25
C GLN A 165 -3.28 2.02 -33.68
N ASP A 166 -2.41 1.26 -34.35
CA ASP A 166 -1.94 1.55 -35.71
C ASP A 166 -2.21 0.37 -36.68
N ASP A 167 -3.43 0.33 -37.25
CA ASP A 167 -3.83 -0.46 -38.44
C ASP A 167 -4.97 0.28 -39.21
#